data_AF-A0A7Y3IAN2-F1
#
_entry.id   AF-A0A7Y3IAN2-F1
#
_cell.length_a   1.000
_cell.length_b   1.000
_cell.length_c   1.000
_cell.angle_alpha   90.00
_cell.angle_beta   90.00
_cell.angle_gamma   90.00
#
_symmetry.space_group_name_H-M   'P 1'
#
loop_
_entity.id
_entity.type
_entity.pdbx_description
1 polymer ?
#
loop_
_entity_poly.entity_id
_entity_poly.type
_entity_poly.pdbx_seq_one_letter_code
_entity_poly.pdbx_strand_id
1 'polypeptide(L)' 'LGEREGQSMELEPREPDVFHRGGGTTFVFVRDGDVVTGFTLDAGRVRGLFFQREDTQ' A
#
# COMPACT_ATOMS: atom_id res chain seq x y z
N LEU A 1 -0.18 0.99 26.78
CA LEU A 1 -0.27 0.27 25.49
C LEU A 1 0.64 1.03 24.55
N GLY A 2 1.83 0.48 24.26
CA GLY A 2 2.87 1.22 23.54
C GLY A 2 2.39 1.57 22.13
N GLU A 3 2.47 2.85 21.79
CA GLU A 3 2.33 3.33 20.43
C GLU A 3 3.45 2.68 19.61
N ARG A 4 3.11 1.67 18.81
CA ARG A 4 4.00 1.23 17.74
C ARG A 4 3.95 2.33 16.71
N GLU A 5 4.87 3.29 16.80
CA GLU A 5 5.22 4.13 15.66
C GLU A 5 5.36 3.20 14.45
N GLY A 6 4.53 3.42 13.43
CA GLY A 6 4.51 2.59 12.24
C GLY A 6 5.92 2.55 11.68
N GLN A 7 6.54 1.36 11.66
CA GLN A 7 7.86 1.22 11.05
C GLN A 7 7.75 1.68 9.60
N SER A 8 8.48 2.75 9.28
CA SER A 8 8.65 3.18 7.89
C SER A 8 9.22 2.01 7.10
N MET A 9 8.49 1.58 6.08
CA MET A 9 8.89 0.52 5.19
C MET A 9 9.33 1.11 3.86
N GLU A 10 10.48 0.67 3.37
CA GLU A 10 10.95 1.01 2.04
C GLU A 10 10.20 0.18 0.99
N LEU A 11 9.71 0.86 -0.04
CA LEU A 11 8.98 0.28 -1.16
C LEU A 11 9.76 0.57 -2.45
N GLU A 12 9.95 -0.45 -3.27
CA GLU A 12 10.63 -0.33 -4.56
C GLU A 12 9.61 0.05 -5.65
N PRO A 13 9.72 1.23 -6.30
CA PRO A 13 8.85 1.58 -7.40
C PRO A 13 9.12 0.69 -8.61
N ARG A 14 8.07 0.27 -9.31
CA ARG A 14 8.17 -0.50 -10.56
C ARG A 14 7.54 0.24 -11.73
N GLU A 15 6.35 0.77 -11.50
CA GLU A 15 5.55 1.54 -12.46
C GLU A 15 4.83 2.66 -11.71
N PRO A 16 4.20 3.64 -12.40
CA PRO A 16 3.32 4.59 -11.75
C PRO A 16 2.31 3.85 -10.84
N ASP A 17 2.31 4.22 -9.57
CA ASP A 17 1.43 3.66 -8.53
C ASP A 17 1.61 2.16 -8.21
N VAL A 18 2.63 1.50 -8.76
CA VAL A 18 2.95 0.09 -8.46
C VAL A 18 4.28 -0.01 -7.72
N PHE A 19 4.21 -0.58 -6.52
CA PHE A 19 5.36 -0.73 -5.64
C PHE A 19 5.53 -2.17 -5.19
N HIS A 20 6.77 -2.61 -5.13
CA HIS A 20 7.14 -3.95 -4.69
C HIS A 20 7.89 -3.90 -3.36
N ARG A 21 7.73 -4.97 -2.60
CA ARG A 21 8.57 -5.26 -1.43
C ARG A 21 9.05 -6.69 -1.50
N GLY A 22 10.26 -6.91 -0.99
CA GLY A 22 10.84 -8.25 -0.84
C GLY A 22 9.85 -9.24 -0.24
N GLY A 23 9.92 -10.50 -0.71
CA GLY A 23 8.94 -11.54 -0.35
C GLY A 23 7.72 -11.63 -1.27
N GLY A 24 7.75 -10.95 -2.42
CA GLY A 24 6.68 -11.04 -3.42
C GLY A 24 5.41 -10.29 -3.04
N THR A 25 5.57 -9.19 -2.31
CA THR A 25 4.48 -8.29 -1.98
C THR A 25 4.39 -7.17 -3.03
N THR A 26 3.19 -6.96 -3.57
CA THR A 26 2.90 -5.90 -4.54
C THR A 26 1.80 -5.01 -3.97
N PHE A 27 2.01 -3.70 -4.08
CA PHE A 27 1.06 -2.66 -3.76
C PHE A 27 0.68 -1.94 -5.05
N VAL A 28 -0.61 -1.79 -5.33
CA VAL A 28 -1.10 -0.98 -6.44
C VAL A 28 -1.97 0.13 -5.87
N PHE A 29 -1.48 1.36 -5.90
CA PHE A 29 -2.19 2.52 -5.37
C PHE A 29 -3.29 2.95 -6.34
N VAL A 30 -4.42 3.34 -5.78
CA VAL A 30 -5.58 3.86 -6.50
C VAL A 30 -5.68 5.35 -6.21
N ARG A 31 -5.92 6.14 -7.26
CA ARG A 31 -6.02 7.59 -7.20
C ARG A 31 -7.38 8.09 -7.68
N ASP A 32 -7.78 9.22 -7.12
CA ASP A 32 -8.77 10.13 -7.70
C ASP A 32 -8.07 11.47 -7.98
N GLY A 33 -7.78 11.74 -9.26
CA GLY A 33 -6.88 12.81 -9.67
C GLY A 33 -5.48 12.65 -9.06
N ASP A 34 -4.99 13.68 -8.37
CA ASP A 34 -3.68 13.66 -7.70
C ASP A 34 -3.71 13.02 -6.31
N VAL A 35 -4.90 12.66 -5.80
CA VAL A 35 -5.09 12.15 -4.45
C VAL A 35 -5.10 10.63 -4.44
N VAL A 36 -4.22 10.02 -3.63
CA VAL A 36 -4.28 8.58 -3.34
C VAL A 36 -5.47 8.30 -2.41
N THR A 37 -6.38 7.44 -2.86
CA THR A 37 -7.63 7.06 -2.15
C THR A 37 -7.57 5.65 -1.57
N GLY A 38 -6.60 4.83 -1.98
CA GLY A 38 -6.41 3.49 -1.45
C GLY A 38 -5.30 2.73 -2.16
N PHE A 39 -5.22 1.43 -1.88
CA PHE A 39 -4.35 0.51 -2.61
C PHE A 39 -4.88 -0.93 -2.56
N THR A 40 -4.52 -1.73 -3.54
CA THR A 40 -4.61 -3.19 -3.46
C THR A 40 -3.28 -3.79 -3.01
N LEU A 41 -3.36 -4.89 -2.26
CA LEU A 41 -2.23 -5.63 -1.73
C LEU A 41 -2.30 -7.09 -2.17
N ASP A 42 -1.22 -7.51 -2.79
CA ASP A 42 -0.90 -8.90 -3.07
C ASP A 42 0.30 -9.30 -2.22
N ALA A 43 0.20 -10.39 -1.45
CA ALA A 43 1.29 -10.90 -0.61
C ALA A 43 1.28 -12.43 -0.62
N GLY A 44 2.14 -13.03 -1.46
CA GLY A 44 2.23 -14.48 -1.61
C GLY A 44 0.93 -15.10 -2.14
N ARG A 45 0.21 -15.83 -1.27
CA ARG A 45 -1.10 -16.46 -1.59
C ARG A 45 -2.29 -15.55 -1.35
N VAL A 46 -2.11 -14.46 -0.61
CA VAL A 46 -3.14 -13.45 -0.39
C VAL A 46 -3.12 -12.50 -1.57
N ARG A 47 -4.27 -12.31 -2.21
CA ARG A 47 -4.40 -11.52 -3.44
C ARG A 47 -5.61 -10.61 -3.36
N GLY A 48 -5.48 -9.41 -3.91
CA GLY A 48 -6.59 -8.46 -4.09
C GLY A 48 -7.16 -7.89 -2.80
N LEU A 49 -6.39 -7.83 -1.70
CA LEU A 49 -6.86 -7.12 -0.51
C LEU A 49 -6.92 -5.63 -0.81
N PHE A 50 -8.09 -5.02 -0.66
CA PHE A 50 -8.26 -3.59 -0.86
C PHE A 50 -8.24 -2.85 0.47
N PHE A 51 -7.45 -1.79 0.53
CA PHE A 51 -7.36 -0.87 1.65
C PHE A 51 -7.76 0.51 1.17
N GLN A 52 -8.82 1.04 1.77
CA GLN A 52 -9.26 2.41 1.53
C GLN A 52 -8.56 3.34 2.51
N ARG A 53 -8.09 4.48 2.02
CA ARG A 53 -7.67 5.58 2.87
C ARG A 53 -8.90 6.11 3.60
N GLU A 54 -8.92 6.01 4.92
CA GLU A 54 -9.90 6.72 5.72
C GLU A 54 -9.52 8.20 5.72
N ASP A 55 -10.47 9.07 5.37
CA ASP A 55 -10.31 10.50 5.54
C ASP A 55 -10.38 10.79 7.04
N THR A 56 -9.24 10.77 7.72
CA THR A 56 -9.12 11.28 9.07
C THR A 56 -9.27 12.80 9.02
N GLN A 57 -10.41 13.29 9.53
CA GLN A 57 -10.66 14.71 9.79
C GLN A 57 -9.72 15.26 10.87
#